data_AF-A0A9D9BMR9-F1
#
_entry.id   AF-A0A9D9BMR9-F1
#
_cell.length_a   1.000
_cell.length_b   1.000
_cell.length_c   1.000
_cell.angle_alpha   90.00
_cell.angle_beta   90.00
_cell.angle_gamma   90.00
#
_symmetry.space_group_name_H-M   'P 1'
#
loop_
_entity.id
_entity.type
_entity.pdbx_description
1 polymer ?
#
loop_
_entity_poly.entity_id
_entity_poly.type
_entity_poly.pdbx_seq_one_letter_code
_entity_poly.pdbx_strand_id
1 'polypeptide(L)'
;MNDTKSEEAKTHERDLANTLTRMAQIPMLIGLSIGMVLFLITFFVDIYDAIQTYEFLDRKKTILLILNMLDMVFIANLVVMVANNTYNTYKLKSSTQGEDYIQESERAYRRMKHRIVSTIIIISSIHVLSELLEFSQISALQIAALFGFHLILLATYVVTNVFRSSD
;
A
#
# COMPACT_ATOMS: atom_id res chain seq x y z
N MET A 1 -38.45 28.53 12.31
CA MET A 1 -37.75 28.17 13.58
C MET A 1 -37.22 26.73 13.58
N ASN A 2 -37.79 25.80 12.78
CA ASN A 2 -37.35 24.40 12.75
C ASN A 2 -36.18 24.14 11.78
N ASP A 3 -36.11 24.89 10.68
CA ASP A 3 -35.09 24.69 9.63
C ASP A 3 -33.69 25.20 10.02
N THR A 4 -33.62 26.31 10.75
CA THR A 4 -32.34 26.88 11.24
C THR A 4 -31.64 25.96 12.24
N LYS A 5 -32.41 25.29 13.11
CA LYS A 5 -31.88 24.30 14.08
C LYS A 5 -31.35 23.04 13.39
N SER A 6 -31.93 22.66 12.25
CA SER A 6 -31.52 21.50 11.45
C SER A 6 -30.24 21.78 10.65
N GLU A 7 -30.09 23.00 10.12
CA GLU A 7 -28.85 23.41 9.44
C GLU A 7 -27.67 23.60 10.39
N GLU A 8 -27.88 24.20 11.57
CA GLU A 8 -26.83 24.34 12.59
C GLU A 8 -26.30 22.97 13.07
N ALA A 9 -27.20 22.01 13.29
CA ALA A 9 -26.81 20.65 13.68
C ALA A 9 -25.98 19.93 12.61
N LYS A 10 -26.39 20.01 11.33
CA LYS A 10 -25.64 19.41 10.21
C LYS A 10 -24.27 20.06 10.00
N THR A 11 -24.16 21.36 10.25
CA THR A 11 -22.90 22.09 10.13
C THR A 11 -21.94 21.68 11.25
N HIS A 12 -22.45 21.56 12.48
CA HIS A 12 -21.66 21.10 13.62
C HIS A 12 -21.19 19.64 13.47
N GLU A 13 -22.05 18.72 13.00
CA GLU A 13 -21.64 17.33 12.73
C GLU A 13 -20.56 17.23 11.64
N ARG A 14 -20.65 18.05 10.59
CA ARG A 14 -19.64 18.11 9.52
C ARG A 14 -18.29 18.64 10.04
N ASP A 15 -18.30 19.63 10.91
CA ASP A 15 -17.08 20.18 11.52
C ASP A 15 -16.40 19.20 12.47
N LEU A 16 -17.18 18.45 13.25
CA LEU A 16 -16.67 17.38 14.10
C LEU A 16 -16.04 16.26 13.26
N ALA A 17 -16.75 15.78 12.23
CA ALA A 17 -16.24 14.75 11.33
C ALA A 17 -14.95 15.18 10.62
N ASN A 18 -14.87 16.45 10.18
CA ASN A 18 -13.68 17.01 9.54
C ASN A 18 -12.50 17.09 10.49
N THR A 19 -12.72 17.50 11.74
CA THR A 19 -11.68 17.62 12.76
C THR A 19 -11.14 16.26 13.17
N LEU A 20 -12.02 15.28 13.39
CA LEU A 20 -11.64 13.90 13.69
C LEU A 20 -10.83 13.26 12.57
N THR A 21 -11.25 13.46 11.31
CA THR A 21 -10.50 12.95 10.14
C THR A 21 -9.10 13.55 10.07
N ARG A 22 -8.94 14.85 10.36
CA ARG A 22 -7.63 15.53 10.36
C ARG A 22 -6.71 14.99 11.46
N MET A 23 -7.26 14.80 12.64
CA MET A 23 -6.50 14.24 13.77
C MET A 23 -6.09 12.79 13.52
N ALA A 24 -6.84 12.01 12.75
CA ALA A 24 -6.49 10.64 12.38
C ALA A 24 -5.36 10.56 11.33
N GLN A 25 -5.24 11.56 10.44
CA GLN A 25 -4.21 11.58 9.39
C GLN A 25 -2.79 11.75 9.95
N ILE A 26 -2.61 12.61 10.96
CA ILE A 26 -1.31 12.90 11.60
C ILE A 26 -0.63 11.64 12.21
N PRO A 27 -1.28 10.87 13.10
CA PRO A 27 -0.67 9.67 13.68
C PRO A 27 -0.40 8.60 12.61
N MET A 28 -1.22 8.53 11.56
CA MET A 28 -0.97 7.63 10.44
C MET A 28 0.33 8.00 9.70
N LEU A 29 0.58 9.28 9.41
CA LEU A 29 1.86 9.73 8.82
C LEU A 29 3.06 9.40 9.71
N ILE A 30 2.93 9.60 11.02
CA ILE A 30 3.99 9.28 11.98
C ILE A 30 4.25 7.77 11.98
N GLY A 31 3.19 6.95 12.03
CA GLY A 31 3.29 5.49 11.95
C GLY A 31 3.97 5.01 10.67
N LEU A 32 3.60 5.56 9.51
CA LEU A 32 4.24 5.24 8.23
C LEU A 32 5.72 5.65 8.21
N SER A 33 6.07 6.79 8.81
CA SER A 33 7.47 7.25 8.90
C SER A 33 8.31 6.33 9.78
N ILE A 34 7.78 5.92 10.94
CA ILE A 34 8.44 4.95 11.82
C ILE A 34 8.60 3.60 11.11
N GLY A 35 7.55 3.11 10.45
CA GLY A 35 7.61 1.88 9.66
C GLY A 35 8.68 1.92 8.57
N MET A 36 8.83 3.06 7.90
CA MET A 36 9.87 3.25 6.89
C MET A 36 11.29 3.16 7.49
N VAL A 37 11.50 3.75 8.66
CA VAL A 37 12.79 3.65 9.38
C VAL A 37 13.07 2.22 9.80
N LEU A 38 12.06 1.49 10.28
CA LEU A 38 12.20 0.07 10.63
C LEU A 38 12.59 -0.76 9.41
N PHE A 39 11.93 -0.59 8.27
CA PHE A 39 12.32 -1.29 7.03
C PHE A 39 13.73 -0.96 6.59
N LEU A 40 14.15 0.30 6.70
CA LEU A 40 15.52 0.68 6.36
C LEU A 40 16.54 -0.04 7.24
N ILE A 41 16.27 -0.13 8.55
CA ILE A 41 17.15 -0.85 9.49
C ILE A 41 17.18 -2.34 9.15
N THR A 42 16.02 -2.98 9.00
CA THR A 42 15.94 -4.42 8.68
C THR A 42 16.65 -4.74 7.36
N PHE A 43 16.49 -3.89 6.34
CA PHE A 43 17.18 -4.06 5.05
C PHE A 43 18.70 -4.12 5.22
N PHE A 44 19.30 -3.24 6.04
CA PHE A 44 20.74 -3.28 6.28
C PHE A 44 21.17 -4.45 7.17
N VAL A 45 20.32 -4.86 8.13
CA VAL A 45 20.57 -6.05 8.96
C VAL A 45 20.62 -7.31 8.09
N ASP A 46 19.65 -7.51 7.18
CA ASP A 46 19.63 -8.68 6.29
C ASP A 46 20.89 -8.75 5.40
N ILE A 47 21.37 -7.59 4.90
CA ILE A 47 22.63 -7.52 4.16
C ILE A 47 23.81 -7.91 5.05
N TYR A 48 23.86 -7.36 6.25
CA TYR A 48 24.94 -7.62 7.19
C TYR A 48 24.99 -9.10 7.57
N ASP A 49 23.86 -9.71 7.88
CA ASP A 49 23.73 -11.13 8.23
C ASP A 49 24.13 -12.05 7.08
N ALA A 50 23.76 -11.71 5.84
CA ALA A 50 24.17 -12.44 4.65
C ALA A 50 25.69 -12.42 4.44
N ILE A 51 26.35 -11.30 4.74
CA ILE A 51 27.80 -11.16 4.68
C ILE A 51 28.47 -12.00 5.78
N GLN A 52 27.99 -11.91 7.02
CA GLN A 52 28.54 -12.65 8.17
C GLN A 52 28.43 -14.17 7.99
N THR A 53 27.33 -14.63 7.41
CA THR A 53 27.02 -16.06 7.28
C THR A 53 27.53 -16.64 5.95
N TYR A 54 28.17 -15.83 5.10
CA TYR A 54 28.65 -16.20 3.76
C TYR A 54 27.56 -16.81 2.86
N GLU A 55 26.29 -16.44 3.09
CA GLU A 55 25.16 -17.01 2.35
C GLU A 55 25.22 -16.68 0.87
N PHE A 56 25.88 -15.59 0.51
CA PHE A 56 26.08 -15.16 -0.86
C PHE A 56 26.89 -16.15 -1.72
N LEU A 57 27.60 -17.11 -1.10
CA LEU A 57 28.33 -18.16 -1.80
C LEU A 57 27.41 -19.27 -2.31
N ASP A 58 26.24 -19.44 -1.70
CA ASP A 58 25.22 -20.39 -2.15
C ASP A 58 24.26 -19.68 -3.11
N ARG A 59 24.19 -20.16 -4.35
CA ARG A 59 23.34 -19.57 -5.40
C ARG A 59 21.87 -19.47 -4.99
N LYS A 60 21.32 -20.50 -4.32
CA LYS A 60 19.92 -20.52 -3.91
C LYS A 60 19.69 -19.48 -2.81
N LYS A 61 20.57 -19.43 -1.81
CA LYS A 61 20.47 -18.44 -0.73
C LYS A 61 20.61 -17.00 -1.24
N THR A 62 21.53 -16.74 -2.17
CA THR A 62 21.67 -15.42 -2.80
C THR A 62 20.40 -14.97 -3.51
N ILE A 63 19.74 -15.88 -4.23
CA ILE A 63 18.47 -15.57 -4.90
C ILE A 63 17.40 -15.24 -3.86
N LEU A 64 17.25 -16.04 -2.80
CA LEU A 64 16.29 -15.79 -1.73
C LEU A 64 16.54 -14.47 -1.02
N LEU A 65 17.80 -14.14 -0.71
CA LEU A 65 18.18 -12.87 -0.12
C LEU A 65 17.72 -11.70 -0.98
N ILE A 66 18.09 -11.68 -2.27
CA ILE A 66 17.70 -10.62 -3.21
C ILE A 66 16.18 -10.51 -3.30
N LEU A 67 15.48 -11.64 -3.27
CA LEU A 67 14.02 -11.68 -3.39
C LEU A 67 13.33 -11.10 -2.17
N ASN A 68 13.83 -11.40 -0.97
CA ASN A 68 13.38 -10.78 0.29
C ASN A 68 13.67 -9.28 0.31
N MET A 69 14.87 -8.86 -0.11
CA MET A 69 15.24 -7.45 -0.21
C MET A 69 14.30 -6.68 -1.16
N LEU A 70 13.97 -7.31 -2.30
CA LEU A 70 13.12 -6.73 -3.32
C LEU A 70 11.68 -6.59 -2.82
N ASP A 71 11.16 -7.56 -2.06
CA ASP A 71 9.84 -7.44 -1.40
C ASP A 71 9.79 -6.22 -0.46
N MET A 72 10.78 -6.06 0.43
CA MET A 72 10.84 -4.89 1.33
C MET A 72 10.82 -3.56 0.56
N VAL A 73 11.56 -3.47 -0.56
CA VAL A 73 11.58 -2.27 -1.42
C VAL A 73 10.21 -2.01 -2.03
N PHE A 74 9.49 -3.05 -2.47
CA PHE A 74 8.15 -2.87 -3.01
C PHE A 74 7.14 -2.42 -1.95
N ILE A 75 7.19 -2.97 -0.74
CA ILE A 75 6.35 -2.51 0.37
C ILE A 75 6.70 -1.06 0.72
N ALA A 76 7.98 -0.70 0.78
CA ALA A 76 8.43 0.68 1.01
C ALA A 76 7.90 1.65 -0.05
N ASN A 77 7.90 1.26 -1.33
CA ASN A 77 7.33 2.05 -2.42
C ASN A 77 5.81 2.27 -2.23
N LEU A 78 5.08 1.26 -1.76
CA LEU A 78 3.66 1.38 -1.42
C LEU A 78 3.46 2.34 -0.24
N VAL A 79 4.28 2.20 0.82
CA VAL A 79 4.24 3.09 2.00
C VAL A 79 4.46 4.54 1.58
N VAL A 80 5.49 4.83 0.78
CA VAL A 80 5.77 6.18 0.27
C VAL A 80 4.60 6.72 -0.55
N MET A 81 4.00 5.89 -1.39
CA MET A 81 2.83 6.28 -2.17
C MET A 81 1.63 6.67 -1.28
N VAL A 82 1.32 5.86 -0.26
CA VAL A 82 0.23 6.12 0.68
C VAL A 82 0.52 7.34 1.56
N ALA A 83 1.77 7.49 2.02
CA ALA A 83 2.22 8.64 2.81
C ALA A 83 2.03 9.94 2.02
N ASN A 84 2.48 9.98 0.77
CA ASN A 84 2.32 11.14 -0.11
C ASN A 84 0.84 11.47 -0.37
N ASN A 85 0.00 10.46 -0.57
CA ASN A 85 -1.45 10.68 -0.73
C ASN A 85 -2.08 11.27 0.53
N THR A 86 -1.72 10.73 1.70
CA THR A 86 -2.25 11.19 2.99
C THR A 86 -1.82 12.63 3.28
N TYR A 87 -0.54 12.95 3.03
CA TYR A 87 -0.01 14.31 3.15
C TYR A 87 -0.72 15.29 2.22
N ASN A 88 -0.90 14.93 0.94
CA ASN A 88 -1.59 15.78 -0.03
C ASN A 88 -3.05 16.00 0.37
N THR A 89 -3.73 14.99 0.91
CA THR A 89 -5.12 15.12 1.39
C THR A 89 -5.21 16.08 2.58
N TYR A 90 -4.28 15.97 3.54
CA TYR A 90 -4.19 16.88 4.68
C TYR A 90 -3.99 18.34 4.23
N LYS A 91 -3.09 18.57 3.27
CA LYS A 91 -2.78 19.90 2.72
C LYS A 91 -3.89 20.46 1.83
N LEU A 92 -4.48 19.64 0.94
CA LEU A 92 -5.53 20.09 0.03
C LEU A 92 -6.73 20.62 0.82
N LYS A 93 -7.08 19.96 1.94
CA LYS A 93 -8.18 20.35 2.82
C LYS A 93 -7.92 21.64 3.61
N SER A 94 -6.66 22.07 3.73
CA SER A 94 -6.30 23.37 4.32
C SER A 94 -6.23 24.51 3.30
N SER A 95 -6.22 24.20 1.99
CA SER A 95 -5.88 25.16 0.92
C SER A 95 -7.07 25.54 0.05
N THR A 96 -8.08 24.66 -0.07
CA THR A 96 -9.19 24.84 -1.01
C THR A 96 -10.52 24.54 -0.32
N GLN A 97 -11.50 25.44 -0.46
CA GLN A 97 -12.89 25.25 -0.03
C GLN A 97 -13.80 25.24 -1.26
N GLY A 98 -14.81 24.36 -1.29
CA GLY A 98 -15.83 24.30 -2.35
C GLY A 98 -15.75 23.07 -3.26
N GLU A 99 -16.42 23.13 -4.42
CA GLU A 99 -16.56 22.04 -5.41
C GLU A 99 -15.22 21.58 -6.01
N ASP A 100 -14.27 22.49 -6.17
CA ASP A 100 -12.94 22.19 -6.74
C ASP A 100 -12.13 21.24 -5.86
N TYR A 101 -12.25 21.35 -4.52
CA TYR A 101 -11.64 20.42 -3.57
C TYR A 101 -12.17 18.99 -3.77
N ILE A 102 -13.48 18.84 -3.94
CA ILE A 102 -14.13 17.53 -4.12
C ILE A 102 -13.64 16.91 -5.43
N GLN A 103 -13.65 17.68 -6.52
CA GLN A 103 -13.27 17.17 -7.84
C GLN A 103 -11.79 16.78 -7.92
N GLU A 104 -10.89 17.56 -7.30
CA GLU A 104 -9.46 17.24 -7.26
C GLU A 104 -9.15 16.03 -6.37
N SER A 105 -9.81 15.92 -5.21
CA SER A 105 -9.66 14.77 -4.31
C SER A 105 -10.12 13.46 -4.95
N GLU A 106 -11.22 13.47 -5.70
CA GLU A 106 -11.74 12.27 -6.36
C GLU A 106 -10.85 11.81 -7.53
N ARG A 107 -10.26 12.76 -8.27
CA ARG A 107 -9.24 12.46 -9.29
C ARG A 107 -7.97 11.90 -8.67
N ALA A 108 -7.50 12.45 -7.55
CA ALA A 108 -6.33 11.95 -6.83
C ALA A 108 -6.55 10.53 -6.29
N TYR A 109 -7.73 10.25 -5.74
CA TYR A 109 -8.13 8.92 -5.29
C TYR A 109 -8.18 7.91 -6.44
N ARG A 110 -8.78 8.29 -7.58
CA ARG A 110 -8.82 7.44 -8.78
C ARG A 110 -7.42 7.07 -9.29
N ARG A 111 -6.47 8.01 -9.31
CA ARG A 111 -5.08 7.73 -9.71
C ARG A 111 -4.37 6.81 -8.71
N MET A 112 -4.64 6.97 -7.41
CA MET A 112 -4.08 6.12 -6.37
C MET A 112 -4.60 4.69 -6.46
N LYS A 113 -5.90 4.50 -6.68
CA LYS A 113 -6.54 3.17 -6.71
C LYS A 113 -5.83 2.20 -7.67
N HIS A 114 -5.58 2.61 -8.91
CA HIS A 114 -4.97 1.73 -9.92
C HIS A 114 -3.51 1.42 -9.65
N ARG A 115 -2.77 2.41 -9.15
CA ARG A 115 -1.35 2.24 -8.81
C ARG A 115 -1.16 1.27 -7.64
N ILE A 116 -1.98 1.40 -6.59
CA ILE A 116 -1.92 0.48 -5.44
C ILE A 116 -2.22 -0.96 -5.88
N VAL A 117 -3.30 -1.18 -6.62
CA VAL A 117 -3.69 -2.54 -7.05
C VAL A 117 -2.63 -3.17 -7.95
N SER A 118 -2.05 -2.41 -8.87
CA SER A 118 -0.95 -2.90 -9.72
C SER A 118 0.29 -3.27 -8.91
N THR A 119 0.69 -2.44 -7.95
CA THR A 119 1.84 -2.73 -7.06
C THR A 119 1.60 -3.98 -6.22
N ILE A 120 0.39 -4.17 -5.66
CA ILE A 120 0.04 -5.36 -4.87
C ILE A 120 0.15 -6.63 -5.72
N ILE A 121 -0.29 -6.60 -6.97
CA ILE A 121 -0.21 -7.77 -7.87
C ILE A 121 1.25 -8.10 -8.17
N ILE A 122 2.08 -7.10 -8.46
CA ILE A 122 3.52 -7.32 -8.70
C ILE A 122 4.18 -7.95 -7.48
N ILE A 123 3.94 -7.41 -6.27
CA ILE A 123 4.45 -7.97 -5.01
C ILE A 123 4.02 -9.43 -4.86
N SER A 124 2.74 -9.72 -5.08
CA SER A 124 2.22 -11.08 -5.00
C SER A 124 2.87 -12.03 -6.01
N SER A 125 3.18 -11.58 -7.25
CA SER A 125 3.88 -12.39 -8.24
C SER A 125 5.29 -12.78 -7.78
N ILE A 126 6.01 -11.82 -7.21
CA ILE A 126 7.37 -12.00 -6.69
C ILE A 126 7.37 -13.00 -5.55
N HIS A 127 6.43 -12.87 -4.62
CA HIS A 127 6.29 -13.77 -3.49
C HIS A 127 6.00 -15.22 -3.94
N VAL A 128 5.09 -15.42 -4.89
CA VAL A 128 4.83 -16.74 -5.48
C VAL A 128 6.08 -17.34 -6.12
N LEU A 129 6.88 -16.54 -6.82
CA LEU A 129 8.14 -17.01 -7.41
C LEU A 129 9.15 -17.41 -6.33
N SER A 130 9.23 -16.66 -5.22
CA SER A 130 10.12 -16.97 -4.09
C SER A 130 9.80 -18.32 -3.49
N GLU A 131 8.54 -18.52 -3.14
CA GLU A 131 8.08 -19.74 -2.47
C GLU A 131 8.18 -20.95 -3.39
N LEU A 132 8.00 -20.74 -4.71
CA LEU A 132 8.25 -21.78 -5.68
C LEU A 132 9.72 -22.18 -5.72
N LEU A 133 10.65 -21.21 -5.73
CA LEU A 133 12.10 -21.51 -5.75
C LEU A 133 12.61 -22.16 -4.47
N GLU A 134 11.90 -21.99 -3.35
CA GLU A 134 12.32 -22.54 -2.08
C GLU A 134 12.17 -24.07 -2.04
N PHE A 135 11.21 -24.68 -2.76
CA PHE A 135 10.91 -26.13 -3.04
C PHE A 135 11.15 -27.22 -1.96
N SER A 136 11.86 -26.94 -0.86
CA SER A 136 12.29 -27.91 0.15
C SER A 136 11.46 -27.85 1.43
N GLN A 137 10.61 -26.84 1.60
CA GLN A 137 9.92 -26.55 2.88
C GLN A 137 8.39 -26.46 2.75
N ILE A 138 7.83 -26.52 1.53
CA ILE A 138 6.41 -26.19 1.27
C ILE A 138 5.65 -27.38 0.69
N SER A 139 4.43 -27.59 1.21
CA SER A 139 3.51 -28.62 0.72
C SER A 139 2.85 -28.24 -0.61
N ALA A 140 2.51 -29.22 -1.44
CA ALA A 140 1.81 -28.99 -2.70
C ALA A 140 0.51 -28.19 -2.54
N LEU A 141 -0.20 -28.37 -1.41
CA LEU A 141 -1.41 -27.61 -1.10
C LEU A 141 -1.12 -26.13 -0.87
N GLN A 142 -0.03 -25.79 -0.18
CA GLN A 142 0.38 -24.40 0.05
C GLN A 142 0.76 -23.71 -1.27
N ILE A 143 1.54 -24.37 -2.15
CA ILE A 143 1.88 -23.82 -3.47
C ILE A 143 0.61 -23.58 -4.29
N ALA A 144 -0.32 -24.55 -4.31
CA ALA A 144 -1.58 -24.41 -5.02
C ALA A 144 -2.44 -23.26 -4.46
N ALA A 145 -2.48 -23.08 -3.13
CA ALA A 145 -3.20 -21.98 -2.49
C ALA A 145 -2.57 -20.62 -2.84
N LEU A 146 -1.23 -20.52 -2.82
CA LEU A 146 -0.50 -19.29 -3.15
C LEU A 146 -0.74 -18.88 -4.61
N PHE A 147 -0.64 -19.85 -5.52
CA PHE A 147 -0.90 -19.65 -6.94
C PHE A 147 -2.37 -19.30 -7.20
N GLY A 148 -3.30 -19.98 -6.53
CA GLY A 148 -4.74 -19.70 -6.60
C GLY A 148 -5.07 -18.29 -6.12
N PHE A 149 -4.51 -17.86 -4.99
CA PHE A 149 -4.66 -16.49 -4.48
C PHE A 149 -4.15 -15.45 -5.50
N HIS A 150 -2.96 -15.70 -6.08
CA HIS A 150 -2.39 -14.79 -7.08
C HIS A 150 -3.26 -14.69 -8.34
N LEU A 151 -3.80 -15.82 -8.82
CA LEU A 151 -4.74 -15.82 -9.95
C LEU A 151 -6.04 -15.05 -9.64
N ILE A 152 -6.57 -15.15 -8.41
CA ILE A 152 -7.74 -14.38 -7.99
C ILE A 152 -7.44 -12.87 -8.01
N LEU A 153 -6.28 -12.44 -7.52
CA LEU A 153 -5.87 -11.04 -7.57
C LEU A 153 -5.74 -10.55 -9.01
N LEU A 154 -5.07 -11.33 -9.87
CA LEU A 154 -4.90 -11.01 -11.29
C LEU A 154 -6.25 -10.92 -12.02
N ALA A 155 -7.12 -11.90 -11.84
CA ALA A 155 -8.45 -11.93 -12.44
C ALA A 155 -9.28 -10.72 -12.00
N THR A 156 -9.27 -10.41 -10.70
CA THR A 156 -9.99 -9.25 -10.14
C THR A 156 -9.50 -7.94 -10.78
N TYR A 157 -8.19 -7.78 -10.97
CA TYR A 157 -7.63 -6.60 -11.61
C TYR A 157 -7.96 -6.51 -13.10
N VAL A 158 -7.83 -7.60 -13.84
CA VAL A 158 -8.20 -7.65 -15.26
C VAL A 158 -9.66 -7.30 -15.44
N VAL A 159 -10.57 -7.91 -14.66
CA VAL A 159 -12.00 -7.58 -14.68
C VAL A 159 -12.20 -6.09 -14.34
N THR A 160 -11.63 -5.59 -13.25
CA THR A 160 -11.83 -4.19 -12.86
C THR A 160 -11.25 -3.19 -13.88
N ASN A 161 -10.18 -3.55 -14.59
CA ASN A 161 -9.51 -2.66 -15.54
C ASN A 161 -10.11 -2.74 -16.95
N VAL A 162 -10.44 -3.94 -17.45
CA VAL A 162 -11.08 -4.14 -18.75
C VAL A 162 -12.45 -3.49 -18.81
N PHE A 163 -13.27 -3.65 -17.78
CA PHE A 163 -14.60 -3.03 -17.73
C PHE A 163 -14.56 -1.50 -17.64
N ARG A 164 -13.41 -0.93 -17.29
CA ARG A 164 -13.19 0.52 -17.22
C ARG A 164 -12.53 1.10 -18.46
N SER A 165 -12.12 0.26 -19.41
CA SER A 165 -11.59 0.66 -20.72
C SER A 165 -12.69 0.75 -21.79
N SER A 166 -13.89 0.23 -21.50
CA SER A 166 -15.06 0.26 -22.38
C SER A 166 -16.02 1.43 -22.12
N ASP A 167 -15.73 2.26 -21.11
CA ASP A 167 -16.39 3.54 -20.78
C ASP A 167 -15.39 4.70 -20.98
#